data_AF-D8L2F0-F1
#
_entry.id   AF-D8L2F0-F1
#
_cell.length_a   1.000
_cell.length_b   1.000
_cell.length_c   1.000
_cell.angle_alpha   90.00
_cell.angle_beta   90.00
_cell.angle_gamma   90.00
#
_symmetry.space_group_name_H-M   'P 1'
#
loop_
_entity.id
_entity.type
_entity.pdbx_description
1 polymer ?
#
loop_
_entity_poly.entity_id
_entity_poly.type
_entity_poly.pdbx_seq_one_letter_code
_entity_poly.pdbx_strand_id
1 'polypeptide(L)'
;MIFDVRATFEVALQTDTHLVLIDLDQGASVTNDADAVIAWLAANLEGGIGKRKVYYRDTDGRFDELKVNAGAFAGFAPCSEGQQTTLAGMLGQ
;
A
#
# COMPACT_ATOMS: atom_id res chain seq x y z
N MET A 1 13.41 16.03 0.70
CA MET A 1 12.17 16.06 -0.11
C MET A 1 11.02 16.12 0.88
N ILE A 2 10.10 17.06 0.75
CA ILE A 2 8.88 17.07 1.58
C ILE A 2 7.83 16.32 0.78
N PHE A 3 7.37 15.18 1.29
CA PHE A 3 6.23 14.45 0.72
C PHE A 3 4.98 14.97 1.42
N ASP A 4 4.07 15.61 0.68
CA ASP A 4 2.76 16.04 1.18
C ASP A 4 1.80 14.84 1.15
N VAL A 5 2.06 13.84 2.01
CA VAL A 5 1.14 12.72 2.20
C VAL A 5 0.00 13.17 3.08
N ARG A 6 -1.21 13.07 2.55
CA ARG A 6 -2.48 13.42 3.21
C ARG A 6 -3.19 12.20 3.74
N ALA A 7 -2.91 11.03 3.18
CA ALA A 7 -3.44 9.78 3.69
C ALA A 7 -2.77 9.39 5.00
N THR A 8 -3.58 8.87 5.93
CA THR A 8 -3.07 8.22 7.12
C THR A 8 -3.14 6.72 6.92
N PHE A 9 -2.00 6.06 7.09
CA PHE A 9 -1.90 4.62 6.90
C PHE A 9 -0.82 4.02 7.81
N GLU A 10 -0.93 2.72 8.04
CA GLU A 10 0.10 1.91 8.67
C GLU A 10 0.79 1.03 7.61
N VAL A 11 2.11 0.82 7.72
CA VAL A 11 2.81 -0.25 6.99
C VAL A 11 2.73 -1.52 7.85
N ALA A 12 1.63 -2.26 7.74
CA ALA A 12 1.32 -3.39 8.61
C ALA A 12 2.18 -4.64 8.32
N LEU A 13 2.70 -4.78 7.10
CA LEU A 13 3.61 -5.87 6.74
C LEU A 13 4.68 -5.39 5.78
N GLN A 14 5.92 -5.77 6.07
CA GLN A 14 7.06 -5.61 5.18
C GLN A 14 7.83 -6.93 5.07
N THR A 15 7.84 -7.52 3.88
CA THR A 15 8.64 -8.72 3.54
C THR A 15 9.52 -8.42 2.33
N ASP A 16 10.29 -9.42 1.87
CA ASP A 16 11.10 -9.32 0.65
C ASP A 16 10.26 -9.18 -0.63
N THR A 17 8.97 -9.54 -0.57
CA THR A 17 8.09 -9.61 -1.76
C THR A 17 6.86 -8.71 -1.66
N HIS A 18 6.46 -8.30 -0.46
CA HIS A 18 5.22 -7.58 -0.20
C HIS A 18 5.43 -6.40 0.74
N LEU A 19 4.74 -5.30 0.45
CA LEU A 19 4.36 -4.26 1.39
C LEU A 19 2.84 -4.29 1.50
N VAL A 20 2.31 -4.35 2.73
CA VAL A 20 0.87 -4.29 2.97
C VAL A 20 0.59 -3.11 3.87
N LEU A 21 -0.24 -2.19 3.37
CA LEU A 21 -0.68 -1.00 4.08
C LEU A 21 -2.07 -1.21 4.66
N ILE A 22 -2.41 -0.50 5.72
CA ILE A 22 -3.77 -0.38 6.23
C ILE A 22 -4.14 1.09 6.20
N ASP A 23 -5.21 1.43 5.48
CA ASP A 23 -5.83 2.76 5.54
C ASP A 23 -6.45 2.97 6.92
N LEU A 24 -6.14 4.11 7.56
CA LEU A 24 -6.60 4.42 8.92
C LEU A 24 -7.87 5.29 8.95
N ASP A 25 -8.45 5.62 7.80
CA ASP A 25 -9.67 6.43 7.65
C ASP A 25 -9.61 7.80 8.34
N GLN A 26 -8.43 8.41 8.41
CA GLN A 26 -8.26 9.75 8.99
C GLN A 26 -7.72 10.71 7.94
N GLY A 27 -8.62 11.40 7.26
CA GLY A 27 -8.28 12.38 6.21
C GLY A 27 -8.45 11.82 4.81
N ALA A 28 -7.45 11.97 3.95
CA ALA A 28 -7.49 11.35 2.64
C ALA A 28 -7.34 9.83 2.77
N SER A 29 -7.99 9.05 1.91
CA SER A 29 -7.73 7.62 1.81
C SER A 29 -6.46 7.36 1.01
N VAL A 30 -5.88 6.17 1.17
CA VAL A 30 -4.76 5.68 0.36
C VAL A 30 -5.12 5.71 -1.13
N THR A 31 -6.37 5.38 -1.49
CA THR A 31 -6.87 5.49 -2.87
C THR A 31 -6.78 6.91 -3.41
N ASN A 32 -7.16 7.91 -2.60
CA ASN A 32 -7.20 9.30 -3.04
C ASN A 32 -5.84 10.00 -3.05
N ASP A 33 -4.84 9.40 -2.40
CA ASP A 33 -3.49 9.96 -2.24
C ASP A 33 -2.37 9.03 -2.75
N ALA A 34 -2.72 8.06 -3.60
CA ALA A 34 -1.86 6.94 -3.98
C ALA A 34 -0.47 7.34 -4.51
N ASP A 35 -0.38 8.39 -5.33
CA ASP A 35 0.89 8.91 -5.83
C ASP A 35 1.82 9.37 -4.69
N ALA A 36 1.28 10.13 -3.73
CA ALA A 36 2.04 10.63 -2.60
C ALA A 36 2.43 9.51 -1.64
N VAL A 37 1.53 8.55 -1.41
CA VAL A 37 1.80 7.33 -0.61
C VAL A 37 2.95 6.53 -1.22
N ILE A 38 2.92 6.23 -2.53
CA ILE A 38 3.99 5.50 -3.21
C ILE A 38 5.31 6.26 -3.16
N ALA A 39 5.30 7.57 -3.42
CA ALA A 39 6.50 8.40 -3.33
C ALA A 39 7.10 8.40 -1.92
N TRP A 40 6.25 8.47 -0.89
CA TRP A 40 6.67 8.39 0.50
C TRP A 40 7.28 7.03 0.83
N LEU A 41 6.66 5.92 0.44
CA LEU A 41 7.20 4.57 0.68
C LEU A 41 8.56 4.38 0.00
N ALA A 42 8.69 4.85 -1.25
CA ALA A 42 9.94 4.75 -1.99
C ALA A 42 11.10 5.50 -1.33
N ALA A 43 10.80 6.58 -0.59
CA ALA A 43 11.81 7.43 0.02
C ALA A 43 12.06 7.16 1.52
N ASN A 44 11.07 6.61 2.24
CA ASN A 44 11.15 6.47 3.70
C ASN A 44 11.37 5.02 4.17
N LEU A 45 11.13 4.02 3.32
CA LEU A 45 11.47 2.63 3.65
C LEU A 45 12.94 2.35 3.34
N GLU A 46 13.60 1.60 4.21
CA GLU A 46 14.93 1.06 3.92
C GLU A 46 14.86 0.17 2.66
N GLY A 47 15.66 0.50 1.65
CA GLY A 47 15.61 -0.15 0.33
C GLY A 47 14.43 0.30 -0.57
N GLY A 48 13.66 1.31 -0.17
CA GLY A 48 12.55 1.88 -0.93
C GLY A 48 11.41 0.87 -1.15
N ILE A 49 10.75 0.87 -2.32
CA ILE A 49 9.77 -0.18 -2.66
C ILE A 49 10.46 -1.41 -3.25
N GLY A 50 11.51 -1.21 -4.05
CA GLY A 50 12.22 -2.29 -4.73
C GLY A 50 11.31 -3.04 -5.71
N LYS A 51 11.37 -4.38 -5.70
CA LYS A 51 10.53 -5.27 -6.53
C LYS A 51 9.26 -5.75 -5.82
N ARG A 52 8.99 -5.21 -4.63
CA ARG A 52 7.87 -5.64 -3.80
C ARG A 52 6.56 -5.20 -4.42
N LYS A 53 5.55 -6.04 -4.29
CA LYS A 53 4.17 -5.67 -4.57
C LYS A 53 3.64 -4.86 -3.40
N VAL A 54 2.92 -3.78 -3.71
CA VAL A 54 2.32 -2.89 -2.71
C VAL A 54 0.83 -3.14 -2.71
N TYR A 55 0.31 -3.58 -1.57
CA TYR A 55 -1.10 -3.77 -1.32
C TYR A 55 -1.54 -2.82 -0.23
N TYR A 56 -2.82 -2.45 -0.22
CA TYR A 56 -3.42 -1.73 0.88
C TYR A 56 -4.79 -2.33 1.18
N ARG A 57 -5.15 -2.35 2.46
CA ARG A 57 -6.52 -2.62 2.91
C ARG A 57 -7.25 -1.28 3.02
N ASP A 58 -8.36 -1.13 2.32
CA ASP A 58 -9.25 0.02 2.45
C ASP A 58 -10.10 -0.05 3.72
N THR A 59 -10.95 0.96 3.90
CA THR A 59 -11.82 1.12 5.06
C THR A 59 -13.00 0.15 5.06
N ASP A 60 -13.35 -0.41 3.90
CA ASP A 60 -14.31 -1.51 3.73
C ASP A 60 -13.68 -2.89 4.03
N GLY A 61 -12.39 -2.93 4.38
CA GLY A 61 -11.66 -4.14 4.73
C GLY A 61 -11.18 -4.95 3.53
N ARG A 62 -11.23 -4.39 2.31
CA ARG A 62 -10.80 -5.05 1.07
C ARG A 62 -9.38 -4.66 0.71
N PHE A 63 -8.64 -5.62 0.18
CA PHE A 63 -7.29 -5.41 -0.32
C PHE A 63 -7.29 -5.10 -1.81
N ASP A 64 -6.55 -4.07 -2.20
CA ASP A 64 -6.24 -3.74 -3.60
C ASP A 64 -4.73 -3.56 -3.78
N GLU A 65 -4.22 -3.76 -4.99
CA GLU A 65 -2.83 -3.49 -5.35
C GLU A 65 -2.65 -2.03 -5.79
N LEU A 66 -1.71 -1.34 -5.16
CA LEU A 66 -1.11 -0.12 -5.71
C LEU A 66 -0.02 -0.55 -6.70
N LYS A 67 -0.33 -0.51 -8.00
CA LYS A 67 0.67 -0.86 -9.01
C LYS A 67 1.76 0.18 -9.04
N VAL A 68 3.00 -0.31 -9.03
CA VAL A 68 4.19 0.53 -9.12
C VAL A 68 4.94 0.19 -10.40
N ASN A 69 5.28 1.21 -11.19
CA ASN A 69 6.13 1.09 -12.36
C ASN A 69 7.28 2.09 -12.24
N ALA A 70 8.52 1.60 -12.38
CA ALA A 70 9.73 2.40 -12.25
C ALA A 70 9.77 3.28 -10.97
N GLY A 71 9.21 2.77 -9.86
CA GLY A 71 9.18 3.48 -8.57
C GLY A 71 8.07 4.53 -8.41
N ALA A 72 7.21 4.71 -9.42
CA ALA A 72 6.07 5.60 -9.38
C ALA A 72 4.74 4.83 -9.38
N PHE A 73 3.69 5.44 -8.87
CA PHE A 73 2.35 4.88 -8.93
C PHE A 73 1.88 4.77 -10.39
N ALA A 74 1.23 3.65 -10.72
CA ALA A 74 0.83 3.31 -12.09
C ALA A 74 -0.64 2.89 -12.19
N GLY A 75 -1.40 2.98 -11.10
CA GLY A 75 -2.82 2.64 -11.04
C GLY A 75 -3.15 1.54 -10.04
N PHE A 76 -4.41 1.15 -10.02
CA PHE A 76 -4.94 0.14 -9.09
C PHE A 76 -5.17 -1.20 -9.79
N ALA A 77 -5.19 -2.28 -9.01
CA ALA A 77 -5.87 -3.51 -9.41
C ALA A 77 -6.61 -4.12 -8.23
N PRO A 78 -7.83 -4.63 -8.46
CA PRO A 78 -8.53 -5.38 -7.43
C PRO A 78 -7.78 -6.67 -7.11
N CYS A 79 -7.67 -7.01 -5.82
CA CYS A 79 -7.17 -8.33 -5.46
C CYS A 79 -8.27 -9.39 -5.66
N SER A 80 -7.89 -10.52 -6.25
CA SER A 80 -8.73 -11.73 -6.35
C SER A 80 -9.09 -12.27 -4.96
N GLU A 81 -10.14 -13.08 -4.86
CA GLU A 81 -10.57 -13.69 -3.59
C GLU A 81 -9.43 -14.43 -2.86
N GLY A 82 -8.62 -15.21 -3.59
CA GLY A 82 -7.47 -15.91 -3.01
C GLY A 82 -6.42 -14.95 -2.44
N GLN A 83 -6.22 -13.79 -3.09
CA GLN A 83 -5.34 -12.75 -2.58
C GLN A 83 -5.93 -12.06 -1.36
N GLN A 84 -7.25 -11.79 -1.33
CA GLN A 84 -7.93 -11.25 -0.14
C GLN A 84 -7.67 -12.15 1.08
N THR A 85 -7.93 -13.45 0.95
CA THR A 85 -7.71 -14.43 2.05
C THR A 85 -6.25 -14.54 2.45
N THR A 86 -5.33 -14.56 1.48
CA THR A 86 -3.90 -14.69 1.75
C THR A 86 -3.35 -13.48 2.50
N LEU A 87 -3.71 -12.26 2.07
CA LEU A 87 -3.26 -11.02 2.71
C LEU A 87 -3.86 -10.86 4.11
N ALA A 88 -5.14 -11.17 4.30
CA ALA A 88 -5.76 -11.20 5.63
C ALA A 88 -5.03 -12.17 6.57
N GLY A 89 -4.74 -13.39 6.10
CA GLY A 89 -4.00 -14.39 6.87
C GLY A 89 -2.57 -13.96 7.22
N MET A 90 -1.88 -13.23 6.34
CA MET A 90 -0.55 -12.66 6.65
C MET A 90 -0.60 -11.60 7.75
N LEU A 91 -1.73 -10.91 7.90
CA LEU A 91 -1.96 -9.92 8.96
C LEU A 91 -2.61 -10.53 10.22
N GLY A 92 -2.89 -11.83 10.24
CA GLY A 92 -3.55 -12.52 11.36
C GLY A 92 -5.03 -12.13 11.55
N GLN A 93 -5.72 -11.79 10.46
CA GLN A 93 -7.13 -11.37 10.44
C GLN A 93 -8.06 -12.46 9.89
#